data_AF-A0A9W7DTQ4-F1
#
_entry.id   AF-A0A9W7DTQ4-F1
#
_cell.length_a   1.000
_cell.length_b   1.000
_cell.length_c   1.000
_cell.angle_alpha   90.00
_cell.angle_beta   90.00
_cell.angle_gamma   90.00
#
_symmetry.space_group_name_H-M   'P 1'
#
loop_
_entity.id
_entity.type
_entity.pdbx_description
1 polymer ?
#
loop_
_entity_poly.entity_id
_entity_poly.type
_entity_poly.pdbx_seq_one_letter_code
_entity_poly.pdbx_strand_id
1 'polypeptide(L)'
;MIANAATSIATARSSGLFRQTVALIVPELSTVGPADLDPWPGGTRQMSREAQPLIESMLKLVTGCDSVRSTMIDSESGAMQFVGEGETAAEDVCCFAFADIESFDTVRMLDEACGEDRLMVLINPQFNTAADFSLFARGKAKSYLGGGFLTDKFPYSFCLQEQAVRSEDCKIVYNAGVGWGAFALTDSTYEGMNMVDAGDAMALHEEAEARKPTYQWIEERLNEKLPDPIFIRKIKEAAEGRGPLSR
;
A
#
# COMPACT_ATOMS: atom_id res chain seq x y z
N MET A 1 9.18 7.37 -2.38
CA MET A 1 8.47 6.19 -1.85
C MET A 1 9.43 5.13 -1.32
N ILE A 2 10.24 4.49 -2.18
CA ILE A 2 11.07 3.31 -1.80
C ILE A 2 12.02 3.57 -0.63
N ALA A 3 12.77 4.67 -0.65
CA ALA A 3 13.66 5.02 0.46
C ALA A 3 12.90 5.25 1.78
N ASN A 4 11.71 5.84 1.73
CA ASN A 4 10.87 6.03 2.92
C ASN A 4 10.36 4.69 3.44
N ALA A 5 9.89 3.81 2.57
CA ALA A 5 9.45 2.46 2.95
C ALA A 5 10.57 1.67 3.62
N ALA A 6 11.79 1.67 3.05
CA ALA A 6 12.95 1.01 3.64
C ALA A 6 13.31 1.60 5.01
N THR A 7 13.36 2.93 5.13
CA THR A 7 13.61 3.61 6.42
C THR A 7 12.56 3.24 7.45
N SER A 8 11.30 3.20 7.04
CA SER A 8 10.17 2.87 7.90
C SER A 8 10.20 1.42 8.39
N ILE A 9 10.58 0.47 7.52
CA ILE A 9 10.80 -0.93 7.88
C ILE A 9 11.93 -1.05 8.91
N ALA A 10 13.05 -0.35 8.69
CA ALA A 10 14.18 -0.33 9.60
C ALA A 10 13.81 0.26 10.97
N THR A 11 13.08 1.38 10.99
CA THR A 11 12.55 1.97 12.23
C THR A 11 11.66 0.99 12.98
N ALA A 12 10.68 0.37 12.32
CA ALA A 12 9.80 -0.62 12.93
C ALA A 12 10.58 -1.82 13.49
N ARG A 13 11.57 -2.32 12.74
CA ARG A 13 12.44 -3.42 13.18
C ARG A 13 13.25 -3.03 14.42
N SER A 14 13.78 -1.80 14.48
CA SER A 14 14.53 -1.30 15.64
C SER A 14 13.67 -1.18 16.91
N SER A 15 12.35 -1.03 16.75
CA SER A 15 11.37 -1.09 17.84
C SER A 15 10.89 -2.50 18.20
N GLY A 16 11.48 -3.55 17.61
CA GLY A 16 11.14 -4.95 17.88
C GLY A 16 10.01 -5.51 17.03
N LEU A 17 9.57 -4.82 15.97
CA LEU A 17 8.55 -5.33 15.04
C LEU A 17 9.21 -6.12 13.91
N PHE A 18 9.26 -7.45 14.05
CA PHE A 18 9.81 -8.36 13.04
C PHE A 18 8.75 -8.92 12.08
N ARG A 19 7.48 -8.58 12.28
CA ARG A 19 6.37 -8.87 11.37
C ARG A 19 5.76 -7.57 10.94
N GLN A 20 5.79 -7.31 9.65
CA GLN A 20 5.44 -6.01 9.11
C GLN A 20 4.59 -6.14 7.85
N THR A 21 3.62 -5.24 7.70
CA THR A 21 2.89 -5.03 6.44
C THR A 21 3.36 -3.73 5.81
N VAL A 22 3.56 -3.75 4.50
CA VAL A 22 3.92 -2.60 3.67
C VAL A 22 2.88 -2.48 2.56
N ALA A 23 2.21 -1.33 2.48
CA ALA A 23 1.37 -1.01 1.34
C ALA A 23 2.11 -0.05 0.40
N LEU A 24 2.31 -0.47 -0.85
CA LEU A 24 2.95 0.30 -1.91
C LEU A 24 1.96 0.56 -3.04
N ILE A 25 2.05 1.77 -3.60
CA ILE A 25 1.47 2.05 -4.91
C ILE A 25 2.45 1.52 -5.95
N VAL A 26 1.95 0.67 -6.85
CA VAL A 26 2.68 0.25 -8.03
C VAL A 26 2.44 1.32 -9.09
N PRO A 27 3.47 2.00 -9.61
CA PRO A 27 3.31 2.97 -10.69
C PRO A 27 2.70 2.30 -11.91
N GLU A 28 1.77 2.99 -12.55
CA GLU A 28 1.14 2.51 -13.79
C GLU A 28 2.18 2.39 -14.91
N LEU A 29 1.91 1.49 -15.85
CA LEU A 29 2.72 1.35 -17.04
C LEU A 29 2.60 2.59 -17.91
N SER A 30 3.72 3.04 -18.47
CA SER A 30 3.75 4.14 -19.46
C SER A 30 2.88 3.90 -20.71
N THR A 31 2.41 2.67 -20.92
CA THR A 31 1.53 2.27 -22.01
C THR A 31 0.04 2.41 -21.69
N VAL A 32 -0.32 2.64 -20.43
CA VAL A 32 -1.71 2.87 -20.01
C VAL A 32 -2.11 4.30 -20.39
N GLY A 33 -3.13 4.41 -21.23
CA GLY A 33 -3.63 5.67 -21.76
C GLY A 33 -4.87 6.18 -21.03
N PRO A 34 -5.24 7.45 -21.23
CA PRO A 34 -6.42 8.09 -20.61
C PRO A 34 -7.78 7.43 -20.82
N ALA A 35 -7.87 6.49 -21.75
CA ALA A 35 -9.09 5.77 -22.11
C ALA A 35 -9.17 4.37 -21.47
N ASP A 36 -8.13 3.92 -20.78
CA ASP A 36 -8.10 2.62 -20.13
C ASP A 36 -8.86 2.69 -18.80
N LEU A 37 -10.02 2.05 -18.74
CA LEU A 37 -10.88 2.01 -17.55
C LEU A 37 -10.27 1.21 -16.37
N ASP A 38 -9.28 0.37 -16.67
CA ASP A 38 -8.52 -0.40 -15.70
C ASP A 38 -7.03 -0.19 -15.99
N PRO A 39 -6.26 0.45 -15.08
CA PRO A 39 -4.83 0.64 -15.28
C PRO A 39 -4.05 -0.69 -15.22
N TRP A 40 -4.69 -1.78 -14.75
CA TRP A 40 -4.12 -3.10 -14.63
C TRP A 40 -5.05 -4.16 -15.24
N PRO A 41 -5.23 -4.19 -16.58
CA PRO A 41 -6.11 -5.18 -17.22
C PRO A 41 -5.67 -6.64 -16.99
N GLY A 42 -4.39 -6.86 -16.68
CA GLY A 42 -3.85 -8.15 -16.24
C GLY A 42 -3.90 -8.39 -14.73
N GLY A 43 -4.54 -7.51 -13.97
CA GLY A 43 -4.68 -7.53 -12.52
C GLY A 43 -3.35 -7.60 -11.78
N THR A 44 -3.39 -8.21 -10.60
CA THR A 44 -2.24 -8.38 -9.70
C THR A 44 -1.05 -9.08 -10.37
N ARG A 45 -1.29 -9.96 -11.34
CA ARG A 45 -0.23 -10.63 -12.13
C ARG A 45 0.62 -9.64 -12.94
N GLN A 46 0.00 -8.63 -13.51
CA GLN A 46 0.70 -7.58 -14.24
C GLN A 46 1.39 -6.63 -13.26
N MET A 47 0.67 -6.23 -12.21
CA MET A 47 1.20 -5.37 -11.15
C MET A 47 2.45 -5.95 -10.50
N SER A 48 2.50 -7.27 -10.27
CA SER A 48 3.62 -7.89 -9.56
C SER A 48 4.94 -7.80 -10.32
N ARG A 49 4.89 -7.82 -11.65
CA ARG A 49 6.07 -7.64 -12.51
C ARG A 49 6.65 -6.24 -12.39
N GLU A 50 5.78 -5.23 -12.35
CA GLU A 50 6.19 -3.83 -12.18
C GLU A 50 6.61 -3.52 -10.74
N ALA A 51 6.00 -4.20 -9.77
CA ALA A 51 6.35 -4.08 -8.36
C ALA A 51 7.69 -4.75 -8.02
N GLN A 52 8.08 -5.81 -8.72
CA GLN A 52 9.32 -6.56 -8.46
C GLN A 52 10.56 -5.67 -8.30
N PRO A 53 10.94 -4.80 -9.26
CA PRO A 53 12.14 -3.97 -9.12
C PRO A 53 12.05 -2.97 -7.96
N LEU A 54 10.84 -2.51 -7.62
CA LEU A 54 10.60 -1.63 -6.49
C LEU A 54 10.83 -2.34 -5.17
N ILE A 55 10.33 -3.57 -5.05
CA ILE A 55 10.49 -4.43 -3.88
C ILE A 55 11.97 -4.81 -3.70
N GLU A 56 12.64 -5.24 -4.76
CA GLU A 56 14.07 -5.56 -4.72
C GLU A 56 14.90 -4.35 -4.26
N SER A 57 14.65 -3.18 -4.85
CA SER A 57 15.33 -1.94 -4.45
C SER A 57 15.07 -1.57 -2.99
N MET A 58 13.84 -1.76 -2.51
CA MET A 58 13.48 -1.53 -1.11
C MET A 58 14.24 -2.48 -0.18
N LEU A 59 14.25 -3.78 -0.49
CA LEU A 59 14.88 -4.78 0.37
C LEU A 59 16.40 -4.63 0.41
N LYS A 60 17.05 -4.24 -0.70
CA LYS A 60 18.48 -3.89 -0.70
C LYS A 60 18.80 -2.74 0.25
N LEU A 61 17.93 -1.73 0.33
CA LEU A 61 18.10 -0.63 1.28
C LEU A 61 17.86 -1.08 2.73
N VAL A 62 17.00 -2.07 2.96
CA VAL A 62 16.72 -2.62 4.30
C VAL A 62 17.87 -3.49 4.81
N THR A 63 18.48 -4.32 3.95
CA THR A 63 19.51 -5.29 4.36
C THR A 63 20.94 -4.82 4.08
N GLY A 64 21.13 -3.82 3.21
CA GLY A 64 22.44 -3.42 2.71
C GLY A 64 23.03 -4.38 1.67
N CYS A 65 22.27 -5.36 1.17
CA CYS A 65 22.78 -6.37 0.25
C CYS A 65 22.86 -5.89 -1.21
N ASP A 66 23.73 -6.51 -2.00
CA ASP A 66 23.88 -6.20 -3.44
C ASP A 66 22.75 -6.81 -4.29
N SER A 67 22.16 -7.92 -3.84
CA SER A 67 21.18 -8.69 -4.59
C SER A 67 20.10 -9.29 -3.71
N VAL A 68 18.88 -9.37 -4.25
CA VAL A 68 17.71 -9.97 -3.62
C VAL A 68 17.31 -11.16 -4.48
N ARG A 69 17.08 -12.33 -3.87
CA ARG A 69 16.58 -13.50 -4.57
C ARG A 69 15.05 -13.45 -4.61
N SER A 70 14.47 -13.47 -5.79
CA SER A 70 13.01 -13.50 -6.00
C SER A 70 12.55 -14.83 -6.58
N THR A 71 11.41 -15.33 -6.11
CA THR A 71 10.75 -16.54 -6.63
C THR A 71 9.27 -16.25 -6.89
N MET A 72 8.79 -16.52 -8.10
CA MET A 72 7.35 -16.52 -8.39
C MET A 72 6.72 -17.76 -7.73
N ILE A 73 5.83 -17.53 -6.77
CA ILE A 73 5.15 -18.61 -6.04
C ILE A 73 3.90 -19.04 -6.79
N ASP A 74 3.13 -18.06 -7.28
CA ASP A 74 2.00 -18.30 -8.14
C ASP A 74 1.90 -17.21 -9.22
N SER A 75 1.99 -17.64 -10.47
CA SER A 75 1.97 -16.76 -11.63
C SER A 75 0.56 -16.27 -12.00
N GLU A 76 -0.49 -16.90 -11.49
CA GLU A 76 -1.88 -16.51 -11.73
C GLU A 76 -2.29 -15.35 -10.82
N SER A 77 -2.03 -15.46 -9.51
CA SER A 77 -2.23 -14.38 -8.54
C SER A 77 -1.16 -13.29 -8.59
N GLY A 78 0.04 -13.62 -9.10
CA GLY A 78 1.20 -12.72 -9.03
C GLY A 78 1.91 -12.76 -7.67
N ALA A 79 1.63 -13.76 -6.83
CA ALA A 79 2.27 -13.96 -5.55
C ALA A 79 3.76 -14.26 -5.69
N MET A 80 4.60 -13.53 -4.96
CA MET A 80 6.06 -13.61 -5.05
C MET A 80 6.72 -13.66 -3.69
N GLN A 81 7.78 -14.46 -3.58
CA GLN A 81 8.68 -14.48 -2.44
C GLN A 81 9.99 -13.75 -2.78
N PHE A 82 10.53 -13.02 -1.81
CA PHE A 82 11.82 -12.36 -1.89
C PHE A 82 12.66 -12.69 -0.65
N VAL A 83 13.96 -12.84 -0.84
CA VAL A 83 14.93 -13.03 0.23
C VAL A 83 16.10 -12.06 0.01
N GLY A 84 16.29 -11.16 0.96
CA GLY A 84 17.50 -10.33 1.06
C GLY A 84 18.37 -10.85 2.19
N GLU A 85 19.64 -11.13 1.91
CA GLU A 85 20.59 -11.65 2.90
C GLU A 85 21.42 -10.49 3.46
N GLY A 86 21.38 -10.32 4.79
CA GLY A 86 22.18 -9.30 5.46
C GLY A 86 23.63 -9.74 5.70
N GLU A 87 24.41 -8.97 6.46
CA GLU A 87 25.75 -9.41 6.88
C GLU A 87 25.65 -10.60 7.86
N THR A 88 24.55 -10.65 8.64
CA THR A 88 24.23 -11.73 9.56
C THR A 88 22.85 -12.32 9.30
N ALA A 89 22.63 -13.57 9.73
CA ALA A 89 21.32 -14.23 9.60
C ALA A 89 20.17 -13.52 10.35
N ALA A 90 20.50 -12.69 11.34
CA ALA A 90 19.53 -11.85 12.04
C ALA A 90 19.08 -10.65 11.20
N GLU A 91 19.88 -10.27 10.19
CA GLU A 91 19.65 -9.17 9.26
C GLU A 91 19.00 -9.59 7.95
N ASP A 92 18.84 -10.89 7.73
CA ASP A 92 18.05 -11.42 6.63
C ASP A 92 16.61 -10.92 6.70
N VAL A 93 16.06 -10.67 5.52
CA VAL A 93 14.64 -10.35 5.33
C VAL A 93 13.99 -11.40 4.43
N CYS A 94 12.89 -11.97 4.92
CA CYS A 94 11.94 -12.69 4.10
C CYS A 94 10.80 -11.74 3.73
N CYS A 95 10.43 -11.67 2.47
CA CYS A 95 9.34 -10.84 2.02
C CYS A 95 8.39 -11.65 1.14
N PHE A 96 7.08 -11.44 1.31
CA PHE A 96 6.05 -12.04 0.48
C PHE A 96 5.13 -10.95 -0.07
N ALA A 97 5.10 -10.81 -1.38
CA ALA A 97 4.30 -9.79 -2.06
C ALA A 97 3.04 -10.41 -2.67
N PHE A 98 1.95 -9.65 -2.62
CA PHE A 98 0.65 -10.03 -3.18
C PHE A 98 0.12 -11.37 -2.66
N ALA A 99 0.39 -11.65 -1.38
CA ALA A 99 -0.16 -12.80 -0.68
C ALA A 99 -1.69 -12.82 -0.78
N ASP A 100 -2.25 -13.93 -1.22
CA ASP A 100 -3.68 -14.16 -1.38
C ASP A 100 -4.12 -15.39 -0.57
N ILE A 101 -5.38 -15.80 -0.75
CA ILE A 101 -5.94 -16.93 -0.02
C ILE A 101 -5.28 -18.27 -0.41
N GLU A 102 -4.83 -18.42 -1.65
CA GLU A 102 -4.22 -19.65 -2.17
C GLU A 102 -2.77 -19.81 -1.69
N SER A 103 -2.03 -18.70 -1.57
CA SER A 103 -0.67 -18.67 -1.04
C SER A 103 -0.57 -18.56 0.49
N PHE A 104 -1.71 -18.56 1.19
CA PHE A 104 -1.76 -18.41 2.65
C PHE A 104 -0.94 -19.45 3.41
N ASP A 105 -0.93 -20.69 2.95
CA ASP A 105 -0.16 -21.75 3.60
C ASP A 105 1.35 -21.53 3.48
N THR A 106 1.81 -21.00 2.35
CA THR A 106 3.20 -20.59 2.16
C THR A 106 3.56 -19.43 3.08
N VAL A 107 2.70 -18.41 3.20
CA VAL A 107 2.90 -17.30 4.15
C VAL A 107 3.07 -17.83 5.57
N ARG A 108 2.21 -18.76 5.99
CA ARG A 108 2.28 -19.39 7.32
C ARG A 108 3.59 -20.15 7.55
N MET A 109 4.02 -20.93 6.57
CA MET A 109 5.27 -21.69 6.64
C MET A 109 6.49 -20.76 6.70
N LEU A 110 6.47 -19.66 5.95
CA LEU A 110 7.56 -18.68 5.97
C LEU A 110 7.59 -17.89 7.29
N ASP A 111 6.44 -17.53 7.85
CA ASP A 111 6.35 -16.93 9.18
C ASP A 111 6.95 -17.85 10.24
N GLU A 112 6.56 -19.12 10.24
CA GLU A 112 7.09 -20.13 11.15
C GLU A 112 8.60 -20.33 10.98
N ALA A 113 9.08 -20.38 9.72
CA ALA A 113 10.49 -20.50 9.42
C ALA A 113 11.28 -19.28 9.90
N CYS A 114 10.76 -18.06 9.72
CA CYS A 114 11.42 -16.84 10.17
C CYS A 114 11.59 -16.82 11.69
N GLY A 115 10.65 -17.39 12.45
CA GLY A 115 10.67 -17.37 13.92
C GLY A 115 10.52 -15.94 14.47
N GLU A 116 10.71 -15.73 15.76
CA GLU A 116 10.39 -14.45 16.40
C GLU A 116 11.36 -13.31 16.03
N ASP A 117 12.61 -13.64 15.69
CA ASP A 117 13.71 -12.67 15.61
C ASP A 117 14.13 -12.25 14.20
N ARG A 118 13.65 -12.93 13.14
CA ARG A 118 13.98 -12.57 11.75
C ARG A 118 12.87 -11.79 11.09
N LEU A 119 13.23 -10.79 10.30
CA LEU A 119 12.26 -9.90 9.69
C LEU A 119 11.47 -10.64 8.59
N MET A 120 10.14 -10.60 8.70
CA MET A 120 9.23 -10.96 7.63
C MET A 120 8.33 -9.77 7.27
N VAL A 121 8.29 -9.43 5.98
CA VAL A 121 7.48 -8.33 5.43
C VAL A 121 6.43 -8.88 4.47
N LEU A 122 5.17 -8.47 4.65
CA LEU A 122 4.11 -8.68 3.66
C LEU A 122 3.91 -7.39 2.86
N ILE A 123 3.99 -7.49 1.53
CA ILE A 123 3.77 -6.36 0.64
C ILE A 123 2.44 -6.53 -0.08
N ASN A 124 1.54 -5.54 0.04
CA ASN A 124 0.22 -5.54 -0.60
C ASN A 124 -0.54 -6.89 -0.46
N PRO A 125 -0.72 -7.43 0.77
CA PRO A 125 -1.51 -8.64 0.95
C PRO A 125 -2.97 -8.40 0.52
N GLN A 126 -3.59 -9.42 -0.08
CA GLN A 126 -4.95 -9.40 -0.65
C GLN A 126 -6.02 -9.95 0.32
N PHE A 127 -5.60 -10.52 1.45
CA PHE A 127 -6.48 -10.90 2.55
C PHE A 127 -6.18 -10.05 3.78
N ASN A 128 -7.19 -9.82 4.60
CA ASN A 128 -7.10 -9.01 5.81
C ASN A 128 -7.73 -9.71 7.02
N THR A 129 -8.73 -10.57 6.84
CA THR A 129 -9.44 -11.25 7.93
C THR A 129 -9.71 -12.71 7.60
N ALA A 130 -10.04 -13.51 8.61
CA ALA A 130 -10.48 -14.88 8.39
C ALA A 130 -11.80 -14.98 7.57
N ALA A 131 -12.57 -13.89 7.46
CA ALA A 131 -13.79 -13.87 6.67
C ALA A 131 -13.52 -13.95 5.15
N ASP A 132 -12.34 -13.50 4.71
CA ASP A 132 -11.91 -13.49 3.31
C ASP A 132 -11.65 -14.91 2.78
N PHE A 133 -11.50 -15.87 3.69
CA PHE A 133 -11.24 -17.27 3.37
C PHE A 133 -12.53 -18.07 3.22
N SER A 134 -12.46 -19.10 2.38
CA SER A 134 -13.51 -20.11 2.24
C SER A 134 -13.86 -20.76 3.59
N LEU A 135 -15.07 -21.32 3.69
CA LEU A 135 -15.55 -21.93 4.95
C LEU A 135 -14.60 -23.00 5.50
N PHE A 136 -13.93 -23.75 4.62
CA PHE A 136 -12.99 -24.81 4.99
C PHE A 136 -11.62 -24.28 5.44
N ALA A 137 -11.16 -23.14 4.92
CA ALA A 137 -9.88 -22.52 5.30
C ALA A 137 -10.02 -21.52 6.48
N ARG A 138 -11.23 -21.01 6.73
CA ARG A 138 -11.52 -19.99 7.75
C ARG A 138 -11.06 -20.37 9.16
N GLY A 139 -11.19 -21.63 9.56
CA GLY A 139 -10.75 -22.09 10.89
C GLY A 139 -9.23 -21.94 11.08
N LYS A 140 -8.47 -22.32 10.05
CA LYS A 140 -7.01 -22.20 10.01
C LYS A 140 -6.57 -20.74 10.01
N ALA A 141 -7.20 -19.92 9.15
CA ALA A 141 -6.95 -18.48 9.10
C ALA A 141 -7.25 -17.80 10.46
N LYS A 142 -8.39 -18.12 11.08
CA LYS A 142 -8.77 -17.60 12.40
C LYS A 142 -7.74 -17.94 13.47
N SER A 143 -7.25 -19.18 13.50
CA SER A 143 -6.21 -19.59 14.46
C SER A 143 -4.89 -18.86 14.24
N TYR A 144 -4.50 -18.63 12.99
CA TYR A 144 -3.24 -17.96 12.67
C TYR A 144 -3.27 -16.45 12.93
N LEU A 145 -4.40 -15.81 12.63
CA LEU A 145 -4.62 -14.37 12.83
C LEU A 145 -5.10 -14.02 14.26
N GLY A 146 -5.24 -15.01 15.16
CA GLY A 146 -5.75 -14.78 16.51
C GLY A 146 -7.21 -14.32 16.56
N GLY A 147 -7.97 -14.51 15.48
CA GLY A 147 -9.34 -14.02 15.33
C GLY A 147 -9.49 -12.53 15.00
N GLY A 148 -8.38 -11.82 14.79
CA GLY A 148 -8.36 -10.41 14.41
C GLY A 148 -8.07 -10.18 12.93
N PHE A 149 -7.43 -9.04 12.65
CA PHE A 149 -6.96 -8.61 11.34
C PHE A 149 -5.54 -9.10 11.09
N LEU A 150 -5.14 -9.20 9.82
CA LEU A 150 -3.75 -9.43 9.43
C LEU A 150 -2.83 -8.42 10.08
N THR A 151 -3.27 -7.17 10.19
CA THR A 151 -2.51 -6.07 10.79
C THR A 151 -2.29 -6.19 12.29
N ASP A 152 -3.03 -7.06 12.99
CA ASP A 152 -2.77 -7.32 14.41
C ASP A 152 -1.52 -8.19 14.58
N LYS A 153 -1.24 -9.07 13.60
CA LYS A 153 -0.06 -9.94 13.57
C LYS A 153 1.10 -9.37 12.74
N PHE A 154 0.78 -8.66 11.66
CA PHE A 154 1.71 -7.94 10.80
C PHE A 154 1.33 -6.45 10.75
N PRO A 155 1.62 -5.67 11.80
CA PRO A 155 1.33 -4.24 11.82
C PRO A 155 1.92 -3.53 10.62
N TYR A 156 1.27 -2.45 10.16
CA TYR A 156 1.87 -1.62 9.13
C TYR A 156 3.19 -1.04 9.64
N SER A 157 4.26 -1.20 8.86
CA SER A 157 5.47 -0.40 9.01
C SER A 157 5.51 0.72 8.00
N PHE A 158 4.91 0.55 6.81
CA PHE A 158 4.76 1.61 5.81
C PHE A 158 3.41 1.47 5.12
N CYS A 159 2.79 2.60 4.79
CA CYS A 159 1.62 2.63 3.93
C CYS A 159 1.70 3.83 3.02
N LEU A 160 1.44 3.61 1.74
CA LEU A 160 1.04 4.64 0.80
C LEU A 160 -0.08 4.04 -0.05
N GLN A 161 -1.28 4.58 0.08
CA GLN A 161 -2.47 4.11 -0.62
C GLN A 161 -3.27 5.30 -1.15
N GLU A 162 -4.02 5.04 -2.21
CA GLU A 162 -4.92 6.00 -2.83
C GLU A 162 -6.36 5.52 -2.68
N GLN A 163 -7.27 6.45 -2.46
CA GLN A 163 -8.71 6.17 -2.51
C GLN A 163 -9.47 7.42 -2.94
N ALA A 164 -10.53 7.24 -3.73
CA ALA A 164 -11.46 8.29 -4.04
C ALA A 164 -12.50 8.43 -2.91
N VAL A 165 -12.70 9.63 -2.38
CA VAL A 165 -13.71 9.94 -1.35
C VAL A 165 -14.48 11.19 -1.78
N ARG A 166 -15.81 11.08 -1.96
CA ARG A 166 -16.64 12.17 -2.54
C ARG A 166 -16.06 12.75 -3.84
N SER A 167 -15.49 11.88 -4.68
CA SER A 167 -14.80 12.23 -5.93
C SER A 167 -13.50 13.04 -5.76
N GLU A 168 -12.98 13.20 -4.54
CA GLU A 168 -11.64 13.72 -4.28
C GLU A 168 -10.64 12.56 -4.24
N ASP A 169 -9.48 12.74 -4.87
CA ASP A 169 -8.37 11.80 -4.73
C ASP A 169 -7.66 12.01 -3.40
N CYS A 170 -7.69 11.00 -2.54
CA CYS A 170 -7.07 11.04 -1.22
C CYS A 170 -5.90 10.06 -1.14
N LYS A 171 -4.83 10.48 -0.46
CA LYS A 171 -3.70 9.62 -0.10
C LYS A 171 -3.74 9.30 1.39
N ILE A 172 -3.65 8.02 1.73
CA ILE A 172 -3.45 7.53 3.09
C ILE A 172 -1.99 7.12 3.21
N VAL A 173 -1.30 7.65 4.21
CA VAL A 173 0.12 7.34 4.44
C VAL A 173 0.37 6.86 5.87
N TYR A 174 1.38 6.02 6.03
CA TYR A 174 1.93 5.65 7.31
C TYR A 174 3.44 5.50 7.21
N ASN A 175 4.15 6.07 8.18
CA ASN A 175 5.55 5.75 8.43
C ASN A 175 5.71 5.42 9.92
N ALA A 176 6.42 4.33 10.21
CA ALA A 176 6.85 3.97 11.56
C ALA A 176 7.70 5.11 12.14
N GLY A 177 7.38 5.53 13.36
CA GLY A 177 7.98 6.69 14.02
C GLY A 177 7.30 8.03 13.70
N VAL A 178 6.38 8.08 12.73
CA VAL A 178 5.58 9.28 12.42
C VAL A 178 4.11 9.07 12.76
N GLY A 179 3.51 7.97 12.30
CA GLY A 179 2.08 7.67 12.46
C GLY A 179 1.27 7.82 11.18
N TRP A 180 -0.07 7.86 11.30
CA TRP A 180 -0.98 7.88 10.16
C TRP A 180 -1.27 9.30 9.66
N GLY A 181 -1.18 9.48 8.34
CA GLY A 181 -1.52 10.71 7.62
C GLY A 181 -2.64 10.50 6.61
N ALA A 182 -3.48 11.51 6.42
CA ALA A 182 -4.46 11.56 5.34
C ALA A 182 -4.39 12.92 4.62
N PHE A 183 -4.33 12.87 3.29
CA PHE A 183 -4.19 14.04 2.44
C PHE A 183 -5.23 13.99 1.32
N ALA A 184 -5.81 15.12 0.98
CA ALA A 184 -6.58 15.28 -0.25
C ALA A 184 -5.69 15.97 -1.29
N LEU A 185 -5.73 15.48 -2.53
CA LEU A 185 -5.10 16.18 -3.65
C LEU A 185 -6.07 17.25 -4.16
N THR A 186 -5.65 18.50 -4.08
CA THR A 186 -6.38 19.67 -4.57
C THR A 186 -5.71 20.17 -5.83
N ASP A 187 -6.51 20.75 -6.74
CA ASP A 187 -6.02 21.29 -8.01
C ASP A 187 -5.35 20.28 -8.94
N SER A 188 -5.63 18.98 -8.74
CA SER A 188 -5.28 17.94 -9.69
C SER A 188 -5.84 18.26 -11.07
N THR A 189 -5.00 18.09 -12.09
CA THR A 189 -5.41 18.23 -13.49
C THR A 189 -5.42 16.86 -14.14
N TYR A 190 -6.39 16.65 -15.02
CA TYR A 190 -6.60 15.37 -15.70
C TYR A 190 -6.68 15.60 -17.21
N GLU A 191 -6.10 14.68 -17.98
CA GLU A 191 -6.39 14.49 -19.39
C GLU A 191 -7.21 13.20 -19.52
N GLY A 192 -8.49 13.32 -19.89
CA GLY A 192 -9.41 12.19 -19.84
C GLY A 192 -9.63 11.70 -18.40
N MET A 193 -9.38 10.41 -18.13
CA MET A 193 -9.42 9.85 -16.77
C MET A 193 -8.06 9.87 -16.06
N ASN A 194 -6.98 10.25 -16.75
CA ASN A 194 -5.64 10.20 -16.19
C ASN A 194 -5.25 11.51 -15.54
N MET A 195 -4.80 11.44 -14.30
CA MET A 195 -4.18 12.56 -13.61
C MET A 195 -2.84 12.89 -14.28
N VAL A 196 -2.70 14.12 -14.80
CA VAL A 196 -1.46 14.62 -15.40
C VAL A 196 -0.68 15.53 -14.45
N ASP A 197 -1.38 16.16 -13.51
CA ASP A 197 -0.79 16.86 -12.38
C ASP A 197 -1.54 16.48 -11.11
N ALA A 198 -0.81 16.13 -10.06
CA ALA A 198 -1.37 15.80 -8.75
C ALA A 198 -1.77 17.05 -7.95
N GLY A 199 -1.37 18.24 -8.41
CA GLY A 199 -1.65 19.49 -7.72
C GLY A 199 -1.02 19.53 -6.32
N ASP A 200 -1.73 20.15 -5.38
CA ASP A 200 -1.28 20.34 -4.01
C ASP A 200 -1.85 19.26 -3.08
N ALA A 201 -1.05 18.78 -2.13
CA ALA A 201 -1.50 17.87 -1.09
C ALA A 201 -1.97 18.65 0.15
N MET A 202 -3.28 18.70 0.37
CA MET A 202 -3.88 19.30 1.56
C MET A 202 -4.03 18.27 2.68
N ALA A 203 -3.36 18.50 3.82
CA ALA A 203 -3.52 17.65 5.01
C ALA A 203 -4.94 17.75 5.58
N LEU A 204 -5.55 16.59 5.89
CA LEU A 204 -6.90 16.50 6.46
C LEU A 204 -6.91 16.60 7.99
N HIS A 205 -5.75 16.57 8.62
CA HIS A 205 -5.51 16.76 10.04
C HIS A 205 -4.16 17.45 10.25
N GLU A 206 -3.86 17.88 11.47
CA GLU A 206 -2.58 18.52 11.81
C GLU A 206 -1.59 17.54 12.46
N GLU A 207 -2.09 16.59 13.24
CA GLU A 207 -1.28 15.62 13.98
C GLU A 207 -1.50 14.20 13.44
N ALA A 208 -0.47 13.36 13.57
CA ALA A 208 -0.56 11.99 13.14
C ALA A 208 -1.62 11.20 13.93
N GLU A 209 -2.42 10.43 13.20
CA GLU A 209 -3.49 9.63 13.78
C GLU A 209 -2.95 8.31 14.36
N ALA A 210 -3.56 7.87 15.46
CA ALA A 210 -3.18 6.61 16.11
C ALA A 210 -3.66 5.37 15.34
N ARG A 211 -4.65 5.53 14.46
CA ARG A 211 -5.27 4.46 13.68
C ARG A 211 -5.34 4.84 12.21
N LYS A 212 -5.41 3.84 11.35
CA LYS A 212 -5.60 4.03 9.92
C LYS A 212 -6.89 4.82 9.66
N PRO A 213 -6.84 5.96 8.96
CA PRO A 213 -8.01 6.72 8.55
C PRO A 213 -8.97 5.85 7.74
N THR A 214 -10.25 5.88 8.10
CA THR A 214 -11.31 5.17 7.39
C THR A 214 -11.93 6.08 6.31
N TYR A 215 -12.67 5.50 5.37
CA TYR A 215 -13.44 6.26 4.38
C TYR A 215 -14.32 7.33 5.06
N GLN A 216 -15.13 6.91 6.05
CA GLN A 216 -16.04 7.80 6.77
C GLN A 216 -15.30 8.95 7.47
N TRP A 217 -14.19 8.63 8.14
CA TRP A 217 -13.38 9.66 8.81
C TRP A 217 -12.82 10.68 7.79
N ILE A 218 -12.34 10.19 6.64
CA ILE A 218 -11.80 11.06 5.57
C ILE A 218 -12.91 11.94 4.98
N GLU A 219 -14.10 11.37 4.75
CA GLU A 219 -15.27 12.10 4.27
C GLU A 219 -15.68 13.22 5.21
N GLU A 220 -15.70 12.96 6.53
CA GLU A 220 -15.99 13.96 7.56
C GLU A 220 -14.99 15.12 7.50
N ARG A 221 -13.68 14.84 7.44
CA ARG A 221 -12.63 15.89 7.32
C ARG A 221 -12.70 16.66 6.01
N LEU A 222 -13.03 15.99 4.91
CA LEU A 222 -13.25 16.64 3.63
C LEU A 222 -14.45 17.58 3.69
N ASN A 223 -15.56 17.19 4.31
CA ASN A 223 -16.71 18.08 4.45
C ASN A 223 -16.39 19.35 5.27
N GLU A 224 -15.49 19.23 6.26
CA GLU A 224 -15.01 20.37 7.07
C GLU A 224 -14.12 21.33 6.27
N LYS A 225 -13.16 20.80 5.49
CA LYS A 225 -12.14 21.60 4.78
C LYS A 225 -12.53 21.99 3.36
N LEU A 226 -13.29 21.15 2.67
CA LEU A 226 -13.78 21.29 1.30
C LEU A 226 -15.30 21.00 1.27
N PRO A 227 -16.14 21.94 1.74
CA PRO A 227 -17.59 21.72 1.85
C PRO A 227 -18.24 21.41 0.50
N ASP A 228 -17.80 22.12 -0.54
CA ASP A 228 -18.22 21.84 -1.91
C ASP A 228 -17.37 20.69 -2.48
N PRO A 229 -17.97 19.59 -2.99
CA PRO A 229 -17.22 18.54 -3.68
C PRO A 229 -16.61 19.06 -5.00
N ILE A 230 -15.58 18.38 -5.51
CA ILE A 230 -14.81 18.81 -6.69
C ILE A 230 -15.67 19.21 -7.89
N PHE A 231 -16.73 18.47 -8.19
CA PHE A 231 -17.59 18.78 -9.34
C PHE A 231 -18.31 20.12 -9.19
N ILE A 232 -18.76 20.48 -7.97
CA ILE A 232 -19.38 21.78 -7.70
C ILE A 232 -18.34 22.89 -7.80
N ARG A 233 -17.12 22.66 -7.28
CA ARG A 233 -16.03 23.64 -7.39
C ARG A 233 -15.67 23.93 -8.85
N LYS A 234 -15.55 22.88 -9.68
CA LYS A 234 -15.28 23.00 -11.12
C LYS A 234 -16.40 23.71 -11.87
N ILE A 235 -17.68 23.49 -11.51
CA ILE A 235 -18.81 24.24 -12.08
C ILE A 235 -18.70 25.74 -11.74
N LYS A 236 -18.37 26.07 -10.48
CA LYS A 236 -18.18 27.47 -10.04
C LYS A 236 -16.99 28.13 -10.75
N GLU A 237 -15.85 27.45 -10.84
CA GLU A 237 -14.67 27.93 -11.58
C GLU A 237 -14.98 28.21 -13.07
N ALA A 238 -15.75 27.32 -13.71
CA ALA A 238 -16.19 27.52 -15.09
C ALA A 238 -17.13 28.73 -15.23
N ALA A 239 -18.08 28.89 -14.29
CA ALA A 239 -18.99 30.04 -14.27
C ALA A 239 -18.27 31.38 -14.01
N GLU A 240 -17.16 31.36 -13.28
CA GLU A 240 -16.31 32.53 -13.00
C GLU A 240 -15.28 32.83 -14.10
N GLY A 241 -15.26 32.04 -15.19
CA GLY A 241 -14.30 32.20 -16.28
C GLY A 241 -12.86 31.83 -15.92
N ARG A 242 -12.69 30.99 -14.88
CA ARG A 242 -11.38 30.54 -14.36
C ARG A 242 -11.05 29.09 -14.73
N GLY A 243 -11.90 28.43 -15.52
CA GLY A 243 -11.69 27.05 -15.96
C GLY A 243 -10.89 26.93 -17.28
N PRO A 244 -10.32 25.75 -17.58
CA PRO A 244 -9.59 25.49 -18.83
C PRO A 244 -10.44 25.62 -20.11
N LEU A 245 -11.76 25.75 -19.96
CA LEU A 245 -12.72 26.01 -21.04
C LEU A 245 -12.96 27.50 -21.34
N SER A 246 -12.26 28.43 -20.66
CA SER A 246 -12.34 29.87 -20.95
C SER A 246 -11.41 30.28 -22.11
N ARG A 247 -11.62 29.69 -23.29
CA ARG A 247 -11.08 30.18 -24.57
C ARG A 247 -12.14 30.16 -25.64
#